data_AF-A0A6C0AQ05-F1
#
_entry.id   AF-A0A6C0AQ05-F1
#
_cell.length_a   1.000
_cell.length_b   1.000
_cell.length_c   1.000
_cell.angle_alpha   90.00
_cell.angle_beta   90.00
_cell.angle_gamma   90.00
#
_symmetry.space_group_name_H-M   'P 1'
#
loop_
_entity.id
_entity.type
_entity.pdbx_description
1 polymer ?
#
loop_
_entity_poly.entity_id
_entity_poly.type
_entity_poly.pdbx_seq_one_letter_code
_entity_poly.pdbx_strand_id
1 'polypeptide(L)'
;MAWYKKCDPVPWQPPSIVFQIVWPILYILYAIVLVLEQSDTTIRNLLLIGLILNFSWVPAFTYNVKLALLVLSGMVVVGVQTILALRASDIKNTRAWTEQRSLLFAPYMLWISFAWTLNAYLAFTC
;
A
#
# COMPACT_ATOMS: atom_id res chain seq x y z
N MET A 1 -18.13 3.26 -13.64
CA MET A 1 -17.55 4.63 -13.58
C MET A 1 -18.54 5.78 -13.87
N ALA A 2 -19.86 5.56 -13.98
CA ALA A 2 -20.79 6.68 -14.24
C ALA A 2 -20.79 7.75 -13.13
N TRP A 3 -20.53 7.36 -11.87
CA TRP A 3 -20.35 8.28 -10.75
C TRP A 3 -19.04 9.07 -10.85
N TYR A 4 -17.94 8.41 -11.22
CA TYR A 4 -16.61 9.03 -11.33
C TYR A 4 -16.57 10.21 -12.32
N LYS A 5 -17.36 10.15 -13.40
CA LYS A 5 -17.47 11.25 -14.38
C LYS A 5 -18.24 12.48 -13.86
N LYS A 6 -18.95 12.37 -12.75
CA LYS A 6 -19.72 13.48 -12.14
C LYS A 6 -18.93 14.22 -11.07
N CYS A 7 -17.82 13.64 -10.61
CA CYS A 7 -17.00 14.22 -9.55
C CYS A 7 -15.99 15.20 -10.10
N ASP A 8 -15.57 16.15 -9.27
CA ASP A 8 -14.48 17.04 -9.60
C ASP A 8 -13.18 16.26 -9.83
N PRO A 9 -12.42 16.60 -10.89
CA PRO A 9 -11.14 15.97 -11.14
C PRO A 9 -10.16 16.29 -10.02
N VAL A 10 -9.32 15.32 -9.66
CA VAL A 10 -8.29 15.49 -8.64
C VAL A 10 -7.12 16.29 -9.24
N PRO A 11 -6.77 17.47 -8.69
CA PRO A 11 -5.81 18.36 -9.35
C PRO A 11 -4.36 17.86 -9.32
N TRP A 12 -4.03 16.94 -8.40
CA TRP A 12 -2.69 16.33 -8.29
C TRP A 12 -2.66 14.85 -8.75
N GLN A 13 -3.68 14.38 -9.48
CA GLN A 13 -3.66 13.02 -10.02
C GLN A 13 -2.63 12.92 -11.18
N PRO A 14 -1.65 12.02 -11.09
CA PRO A 14 -0.68 11.86 -12.15
C PRO A 14 -1.31 11.16 -13.36
N PRO A 15 -0.67 11.23 -14.53
CA PRO A 15 -1.11 10.49 -15.71
C PRO A 15 -1.31 8.99 -15.42
N SER A 16 -2.30 8.37 -16.07
CA SER A 16 -2.65 6.95 -15.84
C SER A 16 -1.48 5.99 -16.05
N ILE A 17 -0.55 6.31 -16.95
CA ILE A 17 0.68 5.54 -17.19
C ILE A 17 1.58 5.42 -15.96
N VAL A 18 1.59 6.43 -15.07
CA VAL A 18 2.41 6.41 -13.85
C VAL A 18 1.96 5.27 -12.94
N PHE A 19 0.65 5.05 -12.80
CA PHE A 19 0.12 3.93 -12.01
C PHE A 19 0.55 2.57 -12.59
N GLN A 20 0.57 2.45 -13.92
CA GLN A 20 0.96 1.20 -14.59
C GLN A 20 2.45 0.87 -14.40
N ILE A 21 3.31 1.87 -14.21
CA ILE A 21 4.74 1.69 -13.98
C ILE A 21 5.03 1.44 -12.50
N VAL A 22 4.42 2.24 -11.61
CA VAL A 22 4.72 2.20 -10.18
C VAL A 22 4.27 0.89 -9.54
N TRP A 23 3.06 0.40 -9.83
CA TRP A 23 2.54 -0.82 -9.18
C TRP A 23 3.42 -2.06 -9.40
N PRO A 24 3.85 -2.41 -10.63
CA PRO A 24 4.77 -3.53 -10.85
C PRO A 24 6.07 -3.42 -10.06
N ILE A 25 6.68 -2.23 -10.01
CA ILE A 25 7.91 -1.99 -9.23
C ILE A 25 7.64 -2.25 -7.75
N LEU A 26 6.54 -1.71 -7.23
CA LEU A 26 6.15 -1.93 -5.83
C LEU A 26 5.89 -3.41 -5.53
N TYR A 27 5.24 -4.15 -6.42
CA TYR A 27 4.99 -5.57 -6.23
C TYR A 27 6.28 -6.39 -6.21
N ILE A 28 7.27 -6.04 -7.03
CA ILE A 28 8.59 -6.69 -7.00
C ILE A 28 9.27 -6.43 -5.65
N LEU A 29 9.31 -5.17 -5.19
CA LEU A 29 9.88 -4.83 -3.88
C LEU A 29 9.16 -5.54 -2.74
N TYR A 30 7.82 -5.58 -2.79
CA TYR A 30 6.98 -6.25 -1.81
C TYR A 30 7.25 -7.76 -1.76
N ALA A 31 7.39 -8.40 -2.93
CA ALA A 31 7.69 -9.82 -3.03
C ALA A 31 9.08 -10.14 -2.46
N ILE A 32 10.08 -9.28 -2.70
CA ILE A 32 11.41 -9.41 -2.09
C ILE A 32 11.30 -9.39 -0.56
N VAL A 33 10.59 -8.42 0.02
CA VAL A 33 10.39 -8.33 1.48
C VAL A 33 9.67 -9.58 2.00
N LEU A 34 8.64 -10.06 1.31
CA LEU A 34 7.92 -11.29 1.68
C LEU A 34 8.82 -12.52 1.68
N VAL A 35 9.74 -12.65 0.70
CA VAL A 35 10.70 -13.76 0.63
C VAL A 35 11.73 -13.65 1.75
N LEU A 36 12.20 -12.45 2.08
CA LEU A 36 13.17 -12.23 3.16
C LEU A 36 12.58 -12.53 4.55
N GLU A 37 11.26 -12.40 4.71
CA GLU A 37 10.55 -12.61 5.97
C GLU A 37 9.78 -13.94 6.04
N GLN A 38 10.14 -14.93 5.22
CA GLN A 38 9.44 -16.22 5.21
C GLN A 38 9.46 -16.96 6.55
N SER A 39 10.52 -16.75 7.35
CA SER A 39 10.69 -17.38 8.66
C SER A 39 9.96 -16.65 9.80
N ASP A 40 9.60 -15.37 9.63
CA ASP A 40 8.85 -14.61 10.62
C ASP A 40 7.36 -14.68 10.31
N THR A 41 6.62 -15.50 11.05
CA THR A 41 5.20 -15.72 10.81
C THR A 41 4.35 -14.48 11.06
N THR A 42 4.76 -13.60 11.97
CA THR A 42 4.03 -12.37 12.29
C THR A 42 4.15 -11.38 11.14
N ILE A 43 5.37 -11.08 10.68
CA ILE A 43 5.60 -10.14 9.58
C ILE A 43 4.99 -10.68 8.28
N ARG A 44 5.16 -11.98 8.02
CA ARG A 44 4.55 -12.64 6.85
C ARG A 44 3.04 -12.51 6.83
N ASN A 45 2.37 -12.72 7.97
CA ASN A 45 0.92 -12.58 8.05
C ASN A 45 0.46 -11.14 7.79
N LEU A 46 1.17 -10.13 8.32
CA LEU A 46 0.87 -8.73 8.03
C LEU A 46 1.01 -8.41 6.54
N LEU A 47 2.05 -8.93 5.89
CA LEU A 47 2.26 -8.78 4.44
C LEU A 47 1.13 -9.45 3.63
N LEU A 48 0.72 -10.66 4.01
CA LEU A 48 -0.39 -11.36 3.33
C LEU A 48 -1.72 -10.64 3.50
N ILE A 49 -2.03 -10.14 4.71
CA ILE A 49 -3.21 -9.31 4.97
C ILE A 49 -3.16 -8.05 4.09
N GLY A 50 -2.00 -7.41 4.00
CA GLY A 50 -1.78 -6.25 3.14
C GLY A 50 -2.09 -6.53 1.66
N LEU A 51 -1.68 -7.70 1.14
CA LEU A 51 -1.99 -8.14 -0.22
C LEU A 51 -3.49 -8.40 -0.43
N ILE A 52 -4.17 -9.04 0.52
CA ILE A 52 -5.62 -9.28 0.45
C ILE A 52 -6.37 -7.93 0.39
N LEU A 53 -5.99 -6.98 1.23
CA LEU A 53 -6.56 -5.64 1.21
C LEU A 53 -6.27 -4.92 -0.12
N ASN A 54 -5.05 -5.03 -0.64
CA ASN A 54 -4.66 -4.46 -1.93
C ASN A 54 -5.50 -5.02 -3.08
N PHE A 55 -5.71 -6.34 -3.13
CA PHE A 55 -6.55 -6.98 -4.13
C PHE A 55 -8.03 -6.57 -4.01
N SER A 56 -8.50 -6.39 -2.78
CA SER A 56 -9.87 -5.97 -2.47
C SER A 56 -10.14 -4.50 -2.80
N TRP A 57 -9.10 -3.69 -2.99
CA TRP A 57 -9.24 -2.26 -3.25
C TRP A 57 -9.90 -1.96 -4.59
N VAL A 58 -9.53 -2.64 -5.68
CA VAL A 58 -10.11 -2.39 -7.01
C VAL A 58 -11.63 -2.67 -7.03
N PRO A 59 -12.13 -3.83 -6.56
CA PRO A 59 -13.57 -4.05 -6.40
C PRO A 59 -14.25 -2.99 -5.55
N ALA A 60 -13.66 -2.63 -4.40
CA ALA A 60 -14.19 -1.60 -3.53
C ALA A 60 -14.31 -0.24 -4.24
N PHE A 61 -13.31 0.15 -5.01
CA PHE A 61 -13.30 1.40 -5.78
C PHE A 61 -14.37 1.41 -6.87
N THR A 62 -14.56 0.28 -7.57
CA THR A 62 -15.59 0.20 -8.60
C THR A 62 -17.00 0.35 -8.04
N TYR A 63 -17.22 -0.12 -6.80
CA TYR A 63 -18.50 -0.05 -6.11
C TYR A 63 -18.75 1.33 -5.49
N ASN A 64 -17.86 1.80 -4.61
CA ASN A 64 -18.02 3.05 -3.87
C ASN A 64 -16.67 3.61 -3.40
N VAL A 65 -16.41 4.89 -3.69
CA VAL A 65 -15.18 5.58 -3.28
C VAL A 65 -14.96 5.59 -1.76
N LYS A 66 -16.02 5.69 -0.95
CA LYS A 66 -15.92 5.67 0.52
C LYS A 66 -15.49 4.30 1.03
N LEU A 67 -15.94 3.23 0.37
CA LEU A 67 -15.51 1.86 0.68
C LEU A 67 -14.04 1.65 0.29
N ALA A 68 -13.62 2.14 -0.88
CA ALA A 68 -12.21 2.13 -1.28
C ALA A 68 -11.31 2.90 -0.31
N LEU A 69 -11.77 4.05 0.18
CA LEU A 69 -11.06 4.83 1.20
C LEU A 69 -10.92 4.05 2.51
N LEU A 70 -11.97 3.33 2.93
CA LEU A 70 -11.91 2.47 4.11
C LEU A 70 -10.86 1.35 3.93
N VAL A 71 -10.86 0.67 2.78
CA VAL A 71 -9.88 -0.38 2.46
C VAL A 71 -8.46 0.19 2.45
N LEU A 72 -8.24 1.34 1.81
CA LEU A 72 -6.94 2.02 1.81
C LEU A 72 -6.51 2.43 3.22
N SER A 73 -7.43 2.90 4.06
CA SER A 73 -7.13 3.23 5.46
C SER A 73 -6.66 1.98 6.21
N GLY A 74 -7.32 0.84 6.00
CA GLY A 74 -6.86 -0.45 6.51
C GLY A 74 -5.48 -0.85 5.99
N MET A 75 -5.21 -0.66 4.70
CA MET A 75 -3.89 -0.92 4.10
C MET A 75 -2.80 -0.05 4.72
N VAL A 76 -3.08 1.24 4.98
CA VAL A 76 -2.15 2.16 5.64
C VAL A 76 -1.86 1.69 7.06
N VAL A 77 -2.89 1.32 7.84
CA VAL A 77 -2.70 0.80 9.20
C VAL A 77 -1.85 -0.47 9.22
N VAL A 78 -2.17 -1.44 8.35
CA VAL A 78 -1.38 -2.67 8.21
C VAL A 78 0.04 -2.36 7.73
N GLY A 79 0.20 -1.43 6.80
CA GLY A 79 1.50 -0.97 6.30
C GLY A 79 2.38 -0.36 7.40
N VAL A 80 1.80 0.47 8.29
CA VAL A 80 2.50 1.00 9.47
C VAL A 80 2.92 -0.13 10.41
N GLN A 81 2.02 -1.07 10.71
CA GLN A 81 2.34 -2.22 11.57
C GLN A 81 3.48 -3.06 10.97
N THR A 82 3.46 -3.31 9.67
CA THR A 82 4.54 -4.01 8.94
C THR A 82 5.86 -3.26 9.05
N ILE A 83 5.88 -1.93 8.81
CA ILE A 83 7.11 -1.13 8.93
C ILE A 83 7.67 -1.15 10.36
N LEU A 84 6.82 -1.01 11.37
CA LEU A 84 7.25 -1.04 12.77
C LEU A 84 7.80 -2.41 13.15
N ALA A 85 7.18 -3.50 12.69
CA ALA A 85 7.66 -4.85 12.90
C ALA A 85 9.02 -5.09 12.22
N LEU A 86 9.16 -4.68 10.95
CA LEU A 86 10.42 -4.74 10.20
C LEU A 86 11.53 -3.93 10.88
N ARG A 87 11.24 -2.72 11.35
CA ARG A 87 12.22 -1.89 12.08
C ARG A 87 12.63 -2.55 13.40
N ALA A 88 11.68 -3.14 14.13
CA ALA A 88 11.97 -3.84 15.37
C ALA A 88 12.83 -5.10 15.16
N SER A 89 12.62 -5.82 14.05
CA SER A 89 13.47 -6.96 13.68
C SER A 89 14.87 -6.53 13.21
N ASP A 90 14.96 -5.41 12.47
CA ASP A 90 16.23 -4.85 12.00
C ASP A 90 17.15 -4.51 13.21
N ILE A 91 16.60 -3.90 14.26
CA ILE A 91 17.35 -3.53 15.48
C ILE A 91 17.87 -4.76 16.23
N LYS A 92 17.12 -5.87 16.24
CA LYS A 92 17.49 -7.09 16.97
C LYS A 92 18.53 -7.95 16.27
N ASN A 93 18.74 -7.75 14.96
CA ASN A 93 19.52 -8.65 14.13
C ASN A 93 20.68 -7.90 13.46
N THR A 94 21.85 -7.90 14.10
CA THR A 94 23.09 -7.18 13.67
C THR A 94 23.74 -7.74 12.40
N ARG A 95 23.00 -8.41 11.52
CA ARG A 95 23.49 -8.85 10.21
C ARG A 95 23.34 -7.69 9.23
N ALA A 96 24.47 -7.15 8.76
CA ALA A 96 24.56 -6.00 7.86
C ALA A 96 23.74 -6.08 6.54
N TRP A 97 23.27 -7.28 6.16
CA TRP A 97 22.40 -7.48 4.99
C TRP A 97 20.89 -7.35 5.29
N THR A 98 20.51 -7.18 6.57
CA THR A 98 19.12 -7.12 7.05
C THR A 98 18.61 -5.68 7.19
N GLU A 99 19.49 -4.68 7.32
CA GLU A 99 19.14 -3.27 7.61
C GLU A 99 18.28 -2.55 6.55
N GLN A 100 17.96 -3.20 5.44
CA GLN A 100 17.30 -2.57 4.29
C GLN A 100 15.87 -3.04 4.06
N ARG A 101 15.32 -3.97 4.85
CA ARG A 101 13.97 -4.51 4.61
C ARG A 101 12.88 -3.46 4.80
N SER A 102 12.98 -2.70 5.89
CA SER A 102 12.11 -1.55 6.14
C SER A 102 12.26 -0.45 5.08
N LEU A 103 13.46 -0.27 4.51
CA LEU A 103 13.70 0.66 3.40
C LEU A 103 13.09 0.19 2.08
N LEU A 104 13.14 -1.11 1.77
CA LEU A 104 12.52 -1.70 0.58
C LEU A 104 10.99 -1.59 0.62
N PHE A 105 10.39 -1.62 1.81
CA PHE A 105 8.95 -1.45 1.98
C PHE A 105 8.50 0.02 2.00
N ALA A 106 9.40 0.96 2.27
CA ALA A 106 9.05 2.39 2.38
C ALA A 106 8.41 2.97 1.10
N PRO A 107 8.87 2.67 -0.13
CA PRO A 107 8.20 3.10 -1.36
C PRO A 107 6.74 2.67 -1.45
N TYR A 108 6.43 1.45 -1.00
CA TYR A 108 5.05 0.95 -0.97
C TYR A 108 4.20 1.79 -0.01
N MET A 109 4.71 2.07 1.20
CA MET A 109 4.02 2.88 2.19
C MET A 109 3.74 4.32 1.70
N LEU A 110 4.72 4.94 1.04
CA LEU A 110 4.57 6.27 0.46
C LEU A 110 3.48 6.27 -0.63
N TRP A 111 3.47 5.24 -1.49
CA TRP A 111 2.50 5.15 -2.56
C TRP A 111 1.08 4.92 -2.08
N ILE A 112 0.86 4.01 -1.11
CA ILE A 112 -0.50 3.80 -0.56
C ILE A 112 -1.01 5.03 0.20
N SER A 113 -0.12 5.78 0.85
CA SER A 113 -0.46 7.05 1.50
C SER A 113 -0.84 8.11 0.47
N PHE A 114 -0.10 8.18 -0.63
CA PHE A 114 -0.45 9.05 -1.77
C PHE A 114 -1.81 8.67 -2.37
N ALA A 115 -2.04 7.38 -2.64
CA ALA A 115 -3.32 6.88 -3.15
C ALA A 115 -4.49 7.17 -2.20
N TRP A 116 -4.24 7.14 -0.88
CA TRP A 116 -5.21 7.54 0.13
C TRP A 116 -5.64 9.00 -0.05
N THR A 117 -4.71 9.94 -0.29
CA THR A 117 -5.06 11.36 -0.52
C THR A 117 -5.96 11.55 -1.74
N LEU A 118 -5.71 10.80 -2.83
CA LEU A 118 -6.54 10.84 -4.04
C LEU A 118 -7.96 10.35 -3.75
N ASN A 119 -8.09 9.22 -3.05
CA ASN A 119 -9.38 8.64 -2.71
C ASN A 119 -10.14 9.48 -1.68
N ALA A 120 -9.43 10.12 -0.75
CA ALA A 120 -10.01 11.04 0.22
C ALA A 120 -10.64 12.24 -0.49
N TYR A 121 -9.91 12.87 -1.42
CA TYR A 121 -10.45 13.98 -2.21
C TYR A 121 -11.71 13.57 -2.95
N LEU A 122 -11.66 12.46 -3.70
CA LEU A 122 -12.83 11.94 -4.41
C LEU A 122 -13.99 11.61 -3.47
N ALA A 123 -13.73 11.10 -2.26
CA ALA A 123 -14.78 10.80 -1.29
C ALA A 123 -15.46 12.07 -0.73
N PHE A 124 -14.78 13.21 -0.73
CA PHE A 124 -15.35 14.50 -0.32
C PHE A 124 -16.06 15.24 -1.47
N THR A 125 -15.68 15.00 -2.73
CA THR A 125 -16.22 15.72 -3.89
C THR A 125 -17.33 15.00 -4.68
N CYS A 126 -17.63 13.73 -4.43
CA CYS A 126 -18.55 12.89 -5.24
C CYS A 126 -20.02 12.73 -4.75
#